data_AF-A0A3B1JEG9-F1
#
_entry.id   AF-A0A3B1JEG9-F1
#
_cell.length_a   1.000
_cell.length_b   1.000
_cell.length_c   1.000
_cell.angle_alpha   90.00
_cell.angle_beta   90.00
_cell.angle_gamma   90.00
#
_symmetry.space_group_name_H-M   'P 1'
#
loop_
_entity.id
_entity.type
_entity.pdbx_description
1 polymer ?
#
loop_
_entity_poly.entity_id
_entity_poly.type
_entity_poly.pdbx_seq_one_letter_code
_entity_poly.pdbx_strand_id
1 'polypeptide(L)'
;HQKWSQMATTEFMKRSFQDQEGKYIIDEHYSELLGENASSSEQRCWQLLSKLSKGLNDGQQKGEYTKPGGYAIYCSHRDSVISHYQSQPGKGVKARDQTHRRIILTTEKQREKAALEEQQKKALEEKHKELQRAQQVEGKRHEERMQQMETKFEEEKRLQVEELERAMERKLAEQEDLIKKNYHEKAELMRQEIDQLKDKIGNISQNFFQQTAMPLIETGVDVFSKILHFKLMKSALKVSPV
;
A
#
# COMPACT_ATOMS: atom_id res chain seq x y z
N HIS A 1 1.62 24.05 76.11
CA HIS A 1 1.52 22.84 76.94
C HIS A 1 2.32 22.96 78.23
N GLN A 2 3.66 23.08 78.16
CA GLN A 2 4.56 23.13 79.33
C GLN A 2 4.12 24.11 80.44
N LYS A 3 3.75 25.35 80.07
CA LYS A 3 3.24 26.35 81.03
C LYS A 3 1.99 25.88 81.79
N TRP A 4 1.04 25.26 81.09
CA TRP A 4 -0.22 24.78 81.68
C TRP A 4 -0.04 23.50 82.49
N SER A 5 0.80 22.58 82.00
CA SER A 5 1.20 21.37 82.75
C SER A 5 1.92 21.74 84.05
N GLN A 6 2.82 22.72 84.02
CA GLN A 6 3.47 23.25 85.22
C GLN A 6 2.46 23.88 86.19
N MET A 7 1.51 24.69 85.70
CA MET A 7 0.46 25.28 86.54
C MET A 7 -0.44 24.21 87.18
N ALA A 8 -0.89 23.22 86.40
CA ALA A 8 -1.74 22.13 86.88
C ALA A 8 -1.01 21.25 87.92
N THR A 9 0.26 20.91 87.65
CA THR A 9 1.11 20.17 88.59
C THR A 9 1.32 20.96 89.88
N THR A 10 1.66 22.25 89.77
CA THR A 10 1.90 23.12 90.92
C THR A 10 0.65 23.23 91.80
N GLU A 11 -0.52 23.33 91.19
CA GLU A 11 -1.78 23.48 91.91
C GLU A 11 -2.29 22.16 92.51
N PHE A 12 -2.01 21.03 91.85
CA PHE A 12 -2.22 19.68 92.39
C PHE A 12 -1.33 19.41 93.61
N MET A 13 -0.03 19.72 93.53
CA MET A 13 0.94 19.51 94.62
C MET A 13 0.63 20.31 95.88
N LYS A 14 -0.05 21.47 95.76
CA LYS A 14 -0.50 22.24 96.94
C LYS A 14 -1.67 21.60 97.70
N ARG A 15 -2.46 20.75 97.03
CA ARG A 15 -3.70 20.17 97.57
C ARG A 15 -3.60 18.66 97.83
N SER A 16 -2.60 17.99 97.27
CA SER A 16 -2.36 16.55 97.49
C SER A 16 -1.53 16.31 98.74
N PHE A 17 -1.94 15.31 99.53
CA PHE A 17 -1.20 14.83 100.70
C PHE A 17 -0.79 13.37 100.45
N GLN A 18 0.51 13.07 100.57
CA GLN A 18 1.15 11.74 100.38
C GLN A 18 1.31 11.16 98.95
N ASP A 19 1.16 11.94 97.88
CA ASP A 19 1.54 11.47 96.53
C ASP A 19 3.06 11.65 96.29
N GLN A 20 3.87 10.69 96.74
CA GLN A 20 5.34 10.70 96.56
C GLN A 20 5.79 10.07 95.23
N GLU A 21 4.91 9.31 94.56
CA GLU A 21 5.23 8.56 93.34
C GLU A 21 4.85 9.29 92.05
N GLY A 22 4.12 10.41 92.15
CA GLY A 22 3.75 11.25 91.00
C GLY A 22 2.88 10.51 89.99
N LYS A 23 2.06 9.56 90.43
CA LYS A 23 1.39 8.57 89.57
C LYS A 23 0.19 9.12 88.79
N TYR A 24 -0.36 10.26 89.20
CA TYR A 24 -1.51 10.91 88.56
C TYR A 24 -1.03 11.94 87.52
N ILE A 25 -0.46 11.45 86.41
CA ILE A 25 0.27 12.30 85.46
C ILE A 25 -0.66 12.85 84.37
N ILE A 26 -0.51 14.14 84.12
CA ILE A 26 -1.06 14.95 83.01
C ILE A 26 -0.66 14.41 81.60
N ASP A 27 0.13 13.34 81.53
CA ASP A 27 0.73 12.80 80.30
C ASP A 27 -0.28 12.08 79.40
N GLU A 28 -1.29 11.41 79.96
CA GLU A 28 -2.29 10.68 79.16
C GLU A 28 -3.12 11.65 78.32
N HIS A 29 -3.66 12.70 78.95
CA HIS A 29 -4.37 13.80 78.28
C HIS A 29 -3.48 14.60 77.32
N TYR A 30 -2.17 14.68 77.58
CA TYR A 30 -1.24 15.31 76.65
C TYR A 30 -1.09 14.51 75.36
N SER A 31 -1.03 13.17 75.47
CA SER A 31 -0.96 12.30 74.30
C SER A 31 -2.21 12.43 73.42
N GLU A 32 -3.39 12.55 74.03
CA GLU A 32 -4.67 12.79 73.35
C GLU A 32 -4.64 14.12 72.58
N LEU A 33 -4.22 15.22 73.25
CA LEU A 33 -4.09 16.54 72.60
C LEU A 33 -3.08 16.56 71.45
N LEU A 34 -1.99 15.79 71.55
CA LEU A 34 -1.03 15.63 70.45
C LEU A 34 -1.65 14.88 69.27
N GLY A 35 -2.42 13.82 69.55
CA GLY A 35 -3.18 13.07 68.55
C GLY A 35 -4.22 13.94 67.84
N GLU A 36 -4.99 14.71 68.59
CA GLU A 36 -5.98 15.66 68.05
C GLU A 36 -5.30 16.78 67.23
N ASN A 37 -4.18 17.33 67.70
CA ASN A 37 -3.43 18.34 66.96
C ASN A 37 -2.87 17.79 65.64
N ALA A 38 -2.33 16.56 65.65
CA ALA A 38 -1.86 15.89 64.46
C ALA A 38 -3.02 15.66 63.46
N SER A 39 -4.15 15.14 63.94
CA SER A 39 -5.34 14.85 63.12
C SER A 39 -5.97 16.13 62.56
N SER A 40 -6.10 17.17 63.38
CA SER A 40 -6.59 18.49 62.98
C SER A 40 -5.65 19.19 62.01
N SER A 41 -4.33 19.00 62.15
CA SER A 41 -3.35 19.49 61.19
C SER A 41 -3.46 18.74 59.86
N GLU A 42 -3.59 17.42 59.90
CA GLU A 42 -3.76 16.58 58.71
C GLU A 42 -5.01 16.95 57.93
N GLN A 43 -6.16 17.08 58.60
CA GLN A 43 -7.41 17.47 57.98
C GLN A 43 -7.33 18.85 57.32
N ARG A 44 -6.73 19.83 58.01
CA ARG A 44 -6.49 21.16 57.45
C ARG A 44 -5.59 21.11 56.22
N CYS A 45 -4.50 20.34 56.29
CA CYS A 45 -3.59 20.14 55.16
C CYS A 45 -4.31 19.51 53.97
N TRP A 46 -5.14 18.49 54.21
CA TRP A 46 -5.91 17.81 53.18
C TRP A 46 -6.91 18.73 52.50
N GLN A 47 -7.68 19.51 53.27
CA GLN A 47 -8.66 20.46 52.73
C GLN A 47 -7.98 21.53 51.87
N LEU A 48 -6.88 22.11 52.38
CA LEU A 48 -6.12 23.12 51.67
C LEU A 48 -5.54 22.57 50.36
N LEU A 49 -4.89 21.40 50.43
CA LEU A 49 -4.33 20.73 49.26
C LEU A 49 -5.42 20.38 48.24
N SER A 50 -6.57 19.86 48.68
CA SER A 50 -7.71 19.55 47.83
C SER A 50 -8.18 20.77 47.04
N LYS A 51 -8.37 21.90 47.75
CA LYS A 51 -8.77 23.18 47.16
C LYS A 51 -7.75 23.68 46.13
N LEU A 52 -6.46 23.70 46.49
CA LEU A 52 -5.41 24.20 45.60
C LEU A 52 -5.23 23.31 44.36
N SER A 53 -5.42 21.99 44.48
CA SER A 53 -5.28 21.06 43.36
C SER A 53 -6.48 20.98 42.42
N LYS A 54 -7.57 21.73 42.66
CA LYS A 54 -8.80 21.61 41.86
C LYS A 54 -8.53 21.80 40.37
N GLY A 55 -7.86 22.88 39.98
CA GLY A 55 -7.53 23.14 38.58
C GLY A 55 -6.62 22.07 37.95
N LEU A 56 -5.65 21.56 38.72
CA LEU A 56 -4.77 20.47 38.29
C LEU A 56 -5.56 19.16 38.06
N ASN A 57 -6.52 18.84 38.93
CA ASN A 57 -7.37 17.66 38.76
C ASN A 57 -8.34 17.81 37.58
N ASP A 58 -8.90 19.01 37.39
CA ASP A 58 -9.81 19.30 36.27
C ASP A 58 -9.08 19.15 34.92
N GLY A 59 -7.85 19.67 34.81
CA GLY A 59 -7.00 19.48 33.62
C GLY A 59 -6.66 18.01 33.38
N GLN A 60 -6.43 17.25 34.44
CA GLN A 60 -6.19 15.81 34.34
C GLN A 60 -7.42 15.04 33.85
N GLN A 61 -8.63 15.38 34.34
CA GLN A 61 -9.87 14.75 33.88
C GLN A 61 -10.19 15.07 32.42
N LYS A 62 -9.83 16.28 31.98
CA LYS A 62 -9.99 16.71 30.57
C LYS A 62 -8.93 16.15 29.64
N GLY A 63 -7.94 15.40 30.15
CA GLY A 63 -6.85 14.85 29.35
C GLY A 63 -5.88 15.92 28.82
N GLU A 64 -5.77 17.06 29.49
CA GLU A 64 -4.88 18.16 29.07
C GLU A 64 -3.40 17.75 29.05
N TYR A 65 -3.01 16.85 29.95
CA TYR A 65 -1.64 16.40 30.15
C TYR A 65 -1.25 15.14 29.37
N THR A 66 -2.21 14.50 28.71
CA THR A 66 -2.09 13.26 27.90
C THR A 66 -1.70 13.55 26.45
N LYS A 67 -1.28 14.79 26.18
CA LYS A 67 -0.87 15.23 24.85
C LYS A 67 0.65 15.29 24.82
N PRO A 68 1.29 15.19 23.63
CA PRO A 68 2.72 15.43 23.50
C PRO A 68 3.11 16.78 24.13
N GLY A 69 4.04 16.76 25.10
CA GLY A 69 4.45 17.94 25.87
C GLY A 69 3.57 18.28 27.08
N GLY A 70 2.45 17.58 27.30
CA GLY A 70 1.52 17.80 28.40
C GLY A 70 2.11 17.56 29.80
N TYR A 71 3.10 16.66 29.92
CA TYR A 71 3.81 16.44 31.19
C TYR A 71 4.55 17.68 31.71
N ALA A 72 5.10 18.51 30.81
CA ALA A 72 5.75 19.76 31.19
C ALA A 72 4.74 20.75 31.78
N ILE A 73 3.56 20.86 31.15
CA ILE A 73 2.45 21.70 31.64
C ILE A 73 1.97 21.21 33.02
N TYR A 74 1.83 19.88 33.19
CA TYR A 74 1.51 19.28 34.46
C TYR A 74 2.51 19.66 35.56
N CYS A 75 3.82 19.59 35.27
CA CYS A 75 4.87 19.97 36.23
C CYS A 75 4.73 21.42 36.67
N SER A 76 4.52 22.34 35.74
CA SER A 76 4.31 23.77 36.05
C SER A 76 3.08 24.00 36.94
N HIS A 77 1.94 23.36 36.62
CA HIS A 77 0.73 23.46 37.43
C HIS A 77 0.92 22.86 38.83
N ARG A 78 1.58 21.69 38.92
CA ARG A 78 1.94 21.06 40.18
C ARG A 78 2.80 21.98 41.03
N ASP A 79 3.85 22.56 40.46
CA ASP A 79 4.79 23.42 41.19
C ASP A 79 4.11 24.71 41.68
N SER A 80 3.17 25.24 40.90
CA SER A 80 2.29 26.32 41.35
C SER A 80 1.46 25.91 42.57
N VAL A 81 0.83 24.71 42.56
CA VAL A 81 0.07 24.19 43.71
C VAL A 81 0.97 24.03 44.95
N ILE A 82 2.20 23.53 44.77
CA ILE A 82 3.18 23.36 45.85
C ILE A 82 3.57 24.70 46.45
N SER A 83 3.93 25.67 45.61
CA SER A 83 4.31 27.01 46.03
C SER A 83 3.18 27.70 46.82
N HIS A 84 1.95 27.64 46.30
CA HIS A 84 0.78 28.16 47.01
C HIS A 84 0.52 27.43 48.32
N TYR A 85 0.72 26.12 48.38
CA TYR A 85 0.55 25.39 49.63
C TYR A 85 1.62 25.80 50.66
N GLN A 86 2.88 25.92 50.23
CA GLN A 86 4.00 26.27 51.12
C GLN A 86 3.85 27.67 51.72
N SER A 87 3.31 28.63 50.98
CA SER A 87 3.10 30.00 51.45
C SER A 87 1.96 30.18 52.47
N GLN A 88 1.04 29.21 52.60
CA GLN A 88 -0.10 29.34 53.51
C GLN A 88 0.29 29.18 55.00
N PRO A 89 -0.03 30.13 55.89
CA PRO A 89 0.21 29.95 57.32
C PRO A 89 -0.77 28.94 57.95
N GLY A 90 -0.50 28.49 59.19
CA GLY A 90 -1.50 27.78 60.01
C GLY A 90 -1.82 26.33 59.62
N LYS A 91 -0.96 25.68 58.82
CA LYS A 91 -1.16 24.29 58.34
C LYS A 91 -0.97 23.21 59.42
N GLY A 92 -0.26 23.56 60.49
CA GLY A 92 0.03 22.66 61.62
C GLY A 92 1.17 21.67 61.35
N VAL A 93 1.35 20.73 62.28
CA VAL A 93 2.52 19.84 62.37
C VAL A 93 2.66 18.82 61.23
N LYS A 94 1.56 18.48 60.52
CA LYS A 94 1.55 17.49 59.43
C LYS A 94 1.77 18.06 58.03
N ALA A 95 2.01 19.37 57.91
CA ALA A 95 2.07 20.05 56.62
C ALA A 95 3.12 19.49 55.66
N ARG A 96 4.33 19.21 56.18
CA ARG A 96 5.44 18.75 55.36
C ARG A 96 5.19 17.34 54.81
N ASP A 97 4.71 16.42 55.64
CA ASP A 97 4.52 15.01 55.30
C ASP A 97 3.42 14.83 54.25
N GLN A 98 2.28 15.52 54.46
CA GLN A 98 1.14 15.44 53.54
C GLN A 98 1.48 15.98 52.15
N THR A 99 2.22 17.08 52.09
CA THR A 99 2.65 17.66 50.81
C THR A 99 3.63 16.73 50.08
N HIS A 100 4.69 16.27 50.77
CA HIS A 100 5.69 15.40 50.15
C HIS A 100 5.06 14.12 49.62
N ARG A 101 4.25 13.43 50.44
CA ARG A 101 3.61 12.17 50.05
C ARG A 101 2.74 12.36 48.80
N ARG A 102 1.96 13.44 48.75
CA ARG A 102 1.05 13.69 47.63
C ARG A 102 1.81 14.08 46.36
N ILE A 103 2.84 14.92 46.46
CA ILE A 103 3.67 15.32 45.31
C ILE A 103 4.35 14.11 44.68
N ILE A 104 4.94 13.22 45.49
CA ILE A 104 5.65 12.03 45.01
C ILE A 104 4.70 11.13 44.23
N LEU A 105 3.57 10.73 44.85
CA LEU A 105 2.55 9.88 44.24
C LEU A 105 2.02 10.46 42.92
N THR A 106 1.76 11.76 42.85
CA THR A 106 1.23 12.37 41.63
C THR A 106 2.28 12.52 40.54
N THR A 107 3.55 12.74 40.91
CA THR A 107 4.65 12.90 39.95
C THR A 107 5.01 11.58 39.27
N GLU A 108 5.10 10.49 40.03
CA GLU A 108 5.41 9.16 39.50
C GLU A 108 4.32 8.70 38.52
N LYS A 109 3.05 8.80 38.92
CA LYS A 109 1.91 8.43 38.07
C LYS A 109 1.85 9.19 36.75
N GLN A 110 2.25 10.46 36.74
CA GLN A 110 2.27 11.26 35.51
C GLN A 110 3.49 10.99 34.64
N ARG A 111 4.65 10.66 35.24
CA ARG A 111 5.82 10.21 34.47
C ARG A 111 5.55 8.90 33.74
N GLU A 112 4.96 7.93 34.43
CA GLU A 112 4.61 6.64 33.81
C GLU A 112 3.67 6.81 32.62
N LYS A 113 2.63 7.64 32.76
CA LYS A 113 1.70 7.94 31.67
C LYS A 113 2.37 8.61 30.48
N ALA A 114 3.16 9.65 30.74
CA ALA A 114 3.86 10.37 29.68
C ALA A 114 4.86 9.48 28.94
N ALA A 115 5.60 8.64 29.66
CA ALA A 115 6.53 7.67 29.08
C ALA A 115 5.79 6.63 28.21
N LEU A 116 4.64 6.13 28.68
CA LEU A 116 3.82 5.19 27.93
C LEU A 116 3.28 5.80 26.63
N GLU A 117 2.77 7.02 26.67
CA GLU A 117 2.27 7.74 25.49
C GLU A 117 3.39 8.03 24.48
N GLU A 118 4.56 8.44 24.95
CA GLU A 118 5.73 8.66 24.09
C GLU A 118 6.18 7.36 23.41
N GLN A 119 6.22 6.25 24.16
CA GLN A 119 6.55 4.94 23.62
C GLN A 119 5.52 4.48 22.58
N GLN A 120 4.22 4.66 22.84
CA GLN A 120 3.16 4.36 21.89
C GLN A 120 3.28 5.19 20.61
N LYS A 121 3.56 6.49 20.74
CA LYS A 121 3.74 7.38 19.59
C LYS A 121 4.94 6.96 18.74
N LYS A 122 6.08 6.67 19.37
CA LYS A 122 7.28 6.18 18.66
C LYS A 122 7.01 4.85 17.95
N ALA A 123 6.34 3.91 18.62
CA ALA A 123 5.99 2.62 18.03
C ALA A 123 5.02 2.76 16.82
N LEU A 124 4.04 3.66 16.92
CA LEU A 124 3.13 3.96 15.81
C LEU A 124 3.87 4.61 14.63
N GLU A 125 4.76 5.55 14.91
CA GLU A 125 5.58 6.22 13.89
C GLU A 125 6.51 5.24 13.17
N GLU A 126 7.15 4.32 13.91
CA GLU A 126 7.99 3.28 13.35
C GLU A 126 7.19 2.30 12.48
N LYS A 127 6.03 1.81 12.96
CA LYS A 127 5.13 0.98 12.16
C LYS A 127 4.65 1.66 10.89
N HIS A 128 4.32 2.95 10.96
CA HIS A 128 3.88 3.71 9.79
C HIS A 128 5.01 3.83 8.77
N LYS A 129 6.24 4.07 9.23
CA LYS A 129 7.43 4.16 8.36
C LYS A 129 7.77 2.81 7.73
N GLU A 130 7.62 1.71 8.47
CA GLU A 130 7.82 0.35 7.96
C GLU A 130 6.77 -0.01 6.89
N LEU A 131 5.49 0.26 7.15
CA LEU A 131 4.42 0.03 6.20
C LEU A 131 4.62 0.82 4.91
N GLN A 132 5.02 2.09 5.01
CA GLN A 132 5.28 2.93 3.84
C GLN A 132 6.45 2.39 3.01
N ARG A 133 7.52 1.90 3.66
CA ARG A 133 8.64 1.25 2.97
C ARG A 133 8.20 -0.04 2.27
N ALA A 134 7.41 -0.87 2.94
CA ALA A 134 6.87 -2.11 2.38
C ALA A 134 6.02 -1.83 1.14
N GLN A 135 5.11 -0.86 1.19
CA GLN A 135 4.28 -0.44 0.05
C GLN A 135 5.11 0.06 -1.13
N GLN A 136 6.18 0.84 -0.88
CA GLN A 136 7.07 1.30 -1.96
C GLN A 136 7.81 0.14 -2.63
N VAL A 137 8.29 -0.83 -1.84
CA VAL A 137 8.98 -2.02 -2.38
C VAL A 137 8.01 -2.90 -3.17
N GLU A 138 6.80 -3.12 -2.65
CA GLU A 138 5.75 -3.86 -3.37
C GLU A 138 5.32 -3.15 -4.66
N GLY A 139 5.19 -1.82 -4.63
CA GLY A 139 4.86 -1.01 -5.80
C GLY A 139 5.89 -1.17 -6.91
N LYS A 140 7.18 -0.99 -6.59
CA LYS A 140 8.29 -1.19 -7.55
C LYS A 140 8.31 -2.61 -8.10
N ARG A 141 8.18 -3.61 -7.23
CA ARG A 141 8.16 -5.03 -7.63
C ARG A 141 6.97 -5.35 -8.54
N HIS A 142 5.82 -4.73 -8.30
CA HIS A 142 4.64 -4.90 -9.13
C HIS A 142 4.83 -4.25 -10.51
N GLU A 143 5.37 -3.04 -10.54
CA GLU A 143 5.70 -2.32 -11.78
C GLU A 143 6.71 -3.10 -12.64
N GLU A 144 7.80 -3.59 -12.02
CA GLU A 144 8.77 -4.46 -12.69
C GLU A 144 8.13 -5.73 -13.26
N ARG A 145 7.19 -6.34 -12.53
CA ARG A 145 6.45 -7.52 -13.01
C ARG A 145 5.57 -7.19 -14.21
N MET A 146 4.91 -6.04 -14.20
CA MET A 146 4.07 -5.59 -15.31
C MET A 146 4.90 -5.36 -16.57
N GLN A 147 6.06 -4.69 -16.45
CA GLN A 147 6.99 -4.50 -17.58
C GLN A 147 7.52 -5.83 -18.13
N GLN A 148 7.87 -6.78 -17.25
CA GLN A 148 8.28 -8.12 -17.69
C GLN A 148 7.15 -8.90 -18.38
N MET A 149 5.91 -8.69 -17.97
CA MET A 149 4.75 -9.32 -18.62
C MET A 149 4.46 -8.71 -19.99
N GLU A 150 4.52 -7.38 -20.10
CA GLU A 150 4.31 -6.64 -21.34
C GLU A 150 5.35 -7.03 -22.41
N THR A 151 6.63 -7.06 -22.03
CA THR A 151 7.72 -7.49 -22.93
C THR A 151 7.56 -8.94 -23.39
N LYS A 152 7.15 -9.87 -22.51
CA LYS A 152 6.87 -11.25 -22.90
C LYS A 152 5.68 -11.35 -23.86
N PHE A 153 4.62 -10.59 -23.59
CA PHE A 153 3.43 -10.58 -24.43
C PHE A 153 3.74 -10.05 -25.83
N GLU A 154 4.55 -9.00 -25.94
CA GLU A 154 5.00 -8.47 -27.23
C GLU A 154 5.87 -9.49 -27.99
N GLU A 155 6.77 -10.19 -27.31
CA GLU A 155 7.60 -11.22 -27.90
C GLU A 155 6.78 -12.42 -28.39
N GLU A 156 5.84 -12.91 -27.58
CA GLU A 156 4.91 -13.98 -27.98
C GLU A 156 4.05 -13.59 -29.18
N LYS A 157 3.56 -12.34 -29.20
CA LYS A 157 2.81 -11.81 -30.35
C LYS A 157 3.66 -11.78 -31.61
N ARG A 158 4.93 -11.36 -31.50
CA ARG A 158 5.87 -11.34 -32.63
C ARG A 158 6.10 -12.74 -33.19
N LEU A 159 6.35 -13.72 -32.31
CA LEU A 159 6.54 -15.12 -32.69
C LEU A 159 5.30 -15.70 -33.38
N GLN A 160 4.09 -15.39 -32.87
CA GLN A 160 2.84 -15.82 -33.51
C GLN A 160 2.68 -15.25 -34.92
N VAL A 161 3.00 -13.98 -35.13
CA VAL A 161 2.94 -13.36 -36.46
C VAL A 161 3.93 -14.01 -37.40
N GLU A 162 5.17 -14.22 -36.97
CA GLU A 162 6.21 -14.86 -37.79
C GLU A 162 5.85 -16.32 -38.16
N GLU A 163 5.24 -17.06 -37.24
CA GLU A 163 4.77 -18.42 -37.50
C GLU A 163 3.58 -18.46 -38.48
N LEU A 164 2.65 -17.51 -38.37
CA LEU A 164 1.55 -17.34 -39.32
C LEU A 164 2.05 -16.94 -40.72
N GLU A 165 3.03 -16.03 -40.81
CA GLU A 165 3.65 -15.65 -42.07
C GLU A 165 4.35 -16.84 -42.75
N ARG A 166 5.16 -17.59 -42.01
CA ARG A 166 5.81 -18.81 -42.55
C ARG A 166 4.80 -19.85 -43.00
N ALA A 167 3.70 -20.04 -42.27
CA ALA A 167 2.64 -20.95 -42.67
C ALA A 167 1.94 -20.48 -43.96
N MET A 168 1.70 -19.18 -44.08
CA MET A 168 1.12 -18.56 -45.27
C MET A 168 2.04 -18.69 -46.50
N GLU A 169 3.34 -18.42 -46.36
CA GLU A 169 4.33 -18.57 -47.43
C GLU A 169 4.39 -20.01 -47.95
N ARG A 170 4.39 -21.00 -47.04
CA ARG A 170 4.33 -22.42 -47.43
C ARG A 170 3.07 -22.73 -48.24
N LYS A 171 1.91 -22.20 -47.84
CA LYS A 171 0.65 -22.39 -48.57
C LYS A 171 0.66 -21.73 -49.95
N LEU A 172 1.24 -20.53 -50.06
CA LEU A 172 1.39 -19.84 -51.35
C LEU A 172 2.33 -20.61 -52.29
N ALA A 173 3.45 -21.12 -51.78
CA ALA A 173 4.40 -21.93 -52.56
C ALA A 173 3.77 -23.25 -53.04
N GLU A 174 3.01 -23.94 -52.18
CA GLU A 174 2.24 -25.13 -52.56
C GLU A 174 1.24 -24.83 -53.69
N GLN A 175 0.52 -23.70 -53.60
CA GLN A 175 -0.42 -23.27 -54.63
C GLN A 175 0.29 -22.94 -55.96
N GLU A 176 1.43 -22.26 -55.92
CA GLU A 176 2.22 -21.94 -57.10
C GLU A 176 2.71 -23.21 -57.84
N ASP A 177 3.22 -24.20 -57.09
CA ASP A 177 3.67 -25.47 -57.64
C ASP A 177 2.52 -26.26 -58.28
N LEU A 178 1.35 -26.31 -57.63
CA LEU A 178 0.15 -26.93 -58.18
C LEU A 178 -0.29 -26.26 -59.50
N ILE A 179 -0.27 -24.93 -59.55
CA ILE A 179 -0.61 -24.18 -60.76
C ILE A 179 0.38 -24.51 -61.88
N LYS A 180 1.69 -24.47 -61.61
CA LYS A 180 2.73 -24.81 -62.60
C LYS A 180 2.57 -26.22 -63.14
N LYS A 181 2.34 -27.21 -62.27
CA LYS A 181 2.10 -28.61 -62.66
C LYS A 181 0.88 -28.75 -63.55
N ASN A 182 -0.25 -28.14 -63.18
CA ASN A 182 -1.49 -28.21 -63.96
C ASN A 182 -1.32 -27.57 -65.35
N TYR A 183 -0.68 -26.41 -65.44
CA TYR A 183 -0.38 -25.78 -66.73
C TYR A 183 0.60 -26.59 -67.57
N HIS A 184 1.62 -27.20 -66.95
CA HIS A 184 2.58 -28.03 -67.65
C HIS A 184 1.90 -29.26 -68.26
N GLU A 185 1.08 -29.96 -67.48
CA GLU A 185 0.28 -31.11 -67.93
C GLU A 185 -0.65 -30.72 -69.09
N LYS A 186 -1.36 -29.58 -68.96
CA LYS A 186 -2.23 -29.08 -70.02
C LYS A 186 -1.45 -28.72 -71.30
N ALA A 187 -0.25 -28.18 -71.18
CA ALA A 187 0.62 -27.87 -72.32
C ALA A 187 1.13 -29.14 -73.01
N GLU A 188 1.45 -30.19 -72.26
CA GLU A 188 1.83 -31.51 -72.81
C GLU A 188 0.66 -32.17 -73.54
N LEU A 189 -0.56 -32.14 -72.98
CA LEU A 189 -1.76 -32.62 -73.67
C LEU A 189 -1.99 -31.85 -74.98
N MET A 190 -1.88 -30.52 -74.96
CA MET A 190 -1.99 -29.71 -76.18
C MET A 190 -0.88 -30.03 -77.20
N ARG A 191 0.35 -30.32 -76.77
CA ARG A 191 1.43 -30.77 -77.65
C ARG A 191 1.10 -32.11 -78.31
N GLN A 192 0.63 -33.08 -77.54
CA GLN A 192 0.21 -34.37 -78.07
C GLN A 192 -0.93 -34.22 -79.09
N GLU A 193 -1.92 -33.36 -78.83
CA GLU A 193 -2.98 -33.06 -79.80
C GLU A 193 -2.43 -32.44 -81.09
N ILE A 194 -1.47 -31.50 -80.99
CA ILE A 194 -0.81 -30.90 -82.17
C ILE A 194 -0.04 -31.96 -82.96
N ASP A 195 0.70 -32.85 -82.30
CA ASP A 195 1.48 -33.88 -82.98
C ASP A 195 0.57 -34.94 -83.61
N GLN A 196 -0.52 -35.34 -82.96
CA GLN A 196 -1.55 -36.19 -83.57
C GLN A 196 -2.19 -35.52 -84.79
N LEU A 197 -2.43 -34.21 -84.74
CA LEU A 197 -2.95 -33.46 -85.88
C LEU A 197 -1.90 -33.38 -87.01
N LYS A 198 -0.62 -33.17 -86.71
CA LYS A 198 0.48 -33.19 -87.69
C LYS A 198 0.65 -34.57 -88.32
N ASP A 199 0.59 -35.65 -87.55
CA ASP A 199 0.70 -37.02 -88.06
C ASP A 199 -0.51 -37.39 -88.92
N LYS A 200 -1.71 -36.91 -88.57
CA LYS A 200 -2.88 -37.03 -89.45
C LYS A 200 -2.67 -36.24 -90.73
N ILE A 201 -2.16 -35.01 -90.67
CA ILE A 201 -1.84 -34.20 -91.86
C ILE A 201 -0.75 -34.87 -92.71
N GLY A 202 0.28 -35.46 -92.11
CA GLY A 202 1.37 -36.17 -92.78
C GLY A 202 0.93 -37.49 -93.40
N ASN A 203 0.12 -38.30 -92.70
CA ASN A 203 -0.48 -39.51 -93.24
C ASN A 203 -1.51 -39.20 -94.34
N ILE A 204 -2.27 -38.11 -94.21
CA ILE A 204 -3.11 -37.59 -95.28
C ILE A 204 -2.22 -37.19 -96.46
N SER A 205 -1.13 -36.45 -96.26
CA SER A 205 -0.24 -36.04 -97.36
C SER A 205 0.48 -37.22 -98.02
N GLN A 206 0.80 -38.29 -97.27
CA GLN A 206 1.44 -39.50 -97.79
C GLN A 206 0.44 -40.39 -98.58
N ASN A 207 -0.83 -40.43 -98.18
CA ASN A 207 -1.91 -41.03 -98.96
C ASN A 207 -2.39 -40.16 -100.14
N PHE A 208 -2.10 -38.85 -100.13
CA PHE A 208 -2.53 -37.92 -101.17
C PHE A 208 -1.51 -37.73 -102.30
N PHE A 209 -0.21 -37.96 -102.05
CA PHE A 209 0.85 -37.73 -103.04
C PHE A 209 0.97 -38.79 -104.15
N GLN A 210 0.22 -39.90 -104.08
CA GLN A 210 0.23 -40.94 -105.12
C GLN A 210 -0.96 -40.93 -106.09
N GLN A 211 -1.98 -40.09 -105.94
CA GLN A 211 -3.15 -40.20 -106.84
C GLN A 211 -3.61 -38.96 -107.62
N THR A 212 -3.22 -37.71 -107.35
CA THR A 212 -3.51 -36.62 -108.32
C THR A 212 -2.70 -35.33 -108.06
N ALA A 213 -2.29 -34.67 -109.15
CA ALA A 213 -1.32 -33.58 -109.26
C ALA A 213 -1.62 -32.24 -108.51
N MET A 214 -0.57 -31.41 -108.33
CA MET A 214 -0.68 -29.92 -108.30
C MET A 214 -1.61 -29.43 -109.43
N PRO A 215 -2.42 -28.36 -109.29
CA PRO A 215 -2.04 -27.07 -108.66
C PRO A 215 -3.18 -26.34 -107.90
N LEU A 216 -2.98 -25.94 -106.63
CA LEU A 216 -3.74 -24.82 -106.02
C LEU A 216 -3.09 -24.35 -104.69
N ILE A 217 -1.81 -23.95 -104.73
CA ILE A 217 -1.14 -23.44 -103.52
C ILE A 217 -1.49 -21.95 -103.22
N GLU A 218 -2.08 -21.21 -104.16
CA GLU A 218 -2.29 -19.76 -103.96
C GLU A 218 -3.60 -19.35 -103.28
N THR A 219 -4.63 -20.21 -103.21
CA THR A 219 -5.94 -19.82 -102.64
C THR A 219 -6.13 -20.21 -101.17
N GLY A 220 -5.38 -21.19 -100.66
CA GLY A 220 -5.57 -21.72 -99.30
C GLY A 220 -4.93 -20.88 -98.19
N VAL A 221 -3.76 -20.28 -98.44
CA VAL A 221 -3.03 -19.47 -97.44
C VAL A 221 -3.79 -18.18 -97.13
N ASP A 222 -4.46 -17.62 -98.12
CA ASP A 222 -5.15 -16.33 -98.01
C ASP A 222 -6.46 -16.44 -97.20
N VAL A 223 -7.16 -17.57 -97.29
CA VAL A 223 -8.35 -17.86 -96.47
C VAL A 223 -7.96 -18.14 -95.02
N PHE A 224 -6.86 -18.85 -94.79
CA PHE A 224 -6.39 -19.12 -93.42
C PHE A 224 -5.92 -17.85 -92.70
N SER A 225 -5.21 -16.97 -93.41
CA SER A 225 -4.83 -15.65 -92.90
C SER A 225 -6.05 -14.79 -92.56
N LYS A 226 -7.07 -14.74 -93.44
CA LYS A 226 -8.32 -14.00 -93.20
C LYS A 226 -9.12 -14.56 -92.01
N ILE A 227 -9.17 -15.88 -91.84
CA ILE A 227 -9.84 -16.51 -90.70
C ILE A 227 -9.09 -16.25 -89.40
N LEU A 228 -7.75 -16.28 -89.40
CA LEU A 228 -6.93 -15.93 -88.24
C LEU A 228 -7.08 -14.46 -87.85
N HIS A 229 -7.05 -13.55 -88.82
CA HIS A 229 -7.28 -12.13 -88.59
C HIS A 229 -8.70 -11.85 -88.07
N PHE A 230 -9.73 -12.52 -88.60
CA PHE A 230 -11.10 -12.38 -88.12
C PHE A 230 -11.26 -12.89 -86.67
N LYS A 231 -10.58 -13.99 -86.32
CA LYS A 231 -10.61 -14.54 -84.96
C LYS A 231 -9.85 -13.64 -83.96
N LEU A 232 -8.69 -13.10 -84.36
CA LEU A 232 -7.91 -12.12 -83.59
C LEU A 232 -8.68 -10.81 -83.36
N MET A 233 -9.33 -10.27 -84.40
CA MET A 233 -10.21 -9.09 -84.31
C MET A 233 -11.39 -9.35 -83.38
N LYS A 234 -12.01 -10.53 -83.45
CA LYS A 234 -13.15 -10.90 -82.59
C LYS A 234 -12.77 -11.12 -81.12
N SER A 235 -11.53 -11.55 -80.84
CA SER A 235 -10.97 -11.56 -79.48
C SER A 235 -10.59 -10.16 -78.99
N ALA A 236 -10.07 -9.28 -79.85
CA ALA A 236 -9.80 -7.88 -79.51
C ALA A 236 -11.10 -7.09 -79.22
N LEU A 237 -12.19 -7.40 -79.92
CA LEU A 237 -13.53 -6.83 -79.68
C LEU A 237 -14.24 -7.40 -78.44
N LYS A 238 -13.78 -8.54 -77.88
CA LYS A 238 -14.26 -9.07 -76.60
C LYS A 238 -13.45 -8.58 -75.39
N VAL A 239 -12.33 -7.90 -75.63
CA VAL A 239 -11.55 -7.17 -74.61
C VAL A 239 -11.79 -5.67 -74.79
N SER A 240 -13.05 -5.27 -74.70
CA SER A 240 -13.53 -3.93 -74.34
C SER A 240 -15.06 -4.06 -74.23
N PRO A 241 -15.72 -3.68 -73.12
CA PRO A 241 -15.43 -2.46 -72.36
C PRO A 241 -15.49 -2.58 -70.82
N VAL A 242 -14.93 -1.52 -70.20
CA VAL A 242 -15.05 -1.04 -68.80
C VAL A 242 -14.21 -1.75 -67.75
#